data_AF-A0A9W8NF80-F1
#
_entry.id   AF-A0A9W8NF80-F1
#
_cell.length_a   1.000
_cell.length_b   1.000
_cell.length_c   1.000
_cell.angle_alpha   90.00
_cell.angle_beta   90.00
_cell.angle_gamma   90.00
#
_symmetry.space_group_name_H-M   'P 1'
#
loop_
_entity.id
_entity.type
_entity.pdbx_description
1 polymer ?
#
loop_
_entity_poly.entity_id
_entity_poly.type
_entity_poly.pdbx_seq_one_letter_code
_entity_poly.pdbx_strand_id
1 'polypeptide(L)'
;MEFIATIVAWAVQLIGLPSPINNTSFFDIQNRLSPSAHVYLPGCKGFEDVVTRWSMRDVPTFRLVVAPSIENGVVEVVKYANELDIPFLAVTGGHGAITTVGSLEDGIGIWVAALDSVKIDRYGSFVTIGGGTLTKSVTDTLWAAGKQTVTGIGECTSYLGPGLGGGHGALQGRYGLISDQSSP
;
A
#
# COMPACT_ATOMS: atom_id res chain seq x y z
N MET A 1 -29.05 -58.74 -16.30
CA MET A 1 -30.04 -57.97 -15.53
C MET A 1 -29.65 -58.06 -14.07
N GLU A 2 -29.24 -57.04 -13.32
CA GLU A 2 -28.69 -55.72 -13.58
C GLU A 2 -28.06 -55.29 -12.24
N PHE A 3 -26.90 -54.66 -12.28
CA PHE A 3 -26.16 -54.17 -11.11
C PHE A 3 -26.80 -52.88 -10.59
N ILE A 4 -26.94 -52.71 -9.27
CA ILE A 4 -27.02 -51.37 -8.67
C ILE A 4 -26.15 -51.35 -7.40
N ALA A 5 -24.94 -50.80 -7.55
CA ALA A 5 -24.11 -50.34 -6.46
C ALA A 5 -24.33 -48.82 -6.30
N THR A 6 -24.87 -48.41 -5.16
CA THR A 6 -25.09 -47.00 -4.80
C THR A 6 -23.78 -46.42 -4.25
N ILE A 7 -23.14 -45.54 -5.01
CA ILE A 7 -22.00 -44.73 -4.54
C ILE A 7 -22.55 -43.40 -4.03
N VAL A 8 -22.39 -43.15 -2.74
CA VAL A 8 -22.68 -41.86 -2.12
C VAL A 8 -21.46 -40.96 -2.32
N ALA A 9 -21.55 -40.01 -3.25
CA ALA A 9 -20.52 -39.00 -3.45
C ALA A 9 -20.59 -37.98 -2.30
N TRP A 10 -19.56 -37.98 -1.44
CA TRP A 10 -19.31 -36.88 -0.52
C TRP A 10 -18.79 -35.70 -1.32
N ALA A 11 -19.61 -34.66 -1.46
CA ALA A 11 -19.14 -33.35 -1.91
C ALA A 11 -18.31 -32.72 -0.78
N VAL A 12 -16.99 -32.86 -0.85
CA VAL A 12 -16.10 -31.98 -0.11
C VAL A 12 -16.20 -30.62 -0.79
N GLN A 13 -16.91 -29.68 -0.17
CA GLN A 13 -16.76 -28.27 -0.47
C GLN A 13 -15.30 -27.91 -0.20
N LEU A 14 -14.53 -27.83 -1.29
CA LEU A 14 -13.23 -27.17 -1.30
C LEU A 14 -13.48 -25.73 -0.90
N ILE A 15 -13.29 -25.44 0.39
CA ILE A 15 -12.92 -24.10 0.85
C ILE A 15 -11.81 -23.66 -0.09
N GLY A 16 -11.99 -22.52 -0.75
CA GLY A 16 -11.05 -21.97 -1.72
C GLY A 16 -9.68 -21.83 -1.09
N LEU A 17 -8.85 -22.87 -1.23
CA LEU A 17 -7.44 -22.76 -0.94
C LEU A 17 -6.90 -21.77 -1.98
N PRO A 18 -6.18 -20.73 -1.56
CA PRO A 18 -5.52 -19.83 -2.50
C PRO A 18 -4.67 -20.70 -3.43
N SER A 19 -4.88 -20.51 -4.73
CA SER A 19 -4.13 -21.19 -5.78
C SER A 19 -2.64 -21.08 -5.46
N PRO A 20 -1.83 -22.15 -5.60
CA PRO A 20 -0.39 -22.05 -5.39
C PRO A 20 0.15 -20.89 -6.21
N ILE A 21 0.85 -19.96 -5.55
CA ILE A 21 1.48 -18.81 -6.21
C ILE A 21 2.47 -19.40 -7.22
N ASN A 22 2.09 -19.43 -8.48
CA ASN A 22 2.96 -20.00 -9.51
C ASN A 22 4.04 -18.96 -9.81
N ASN A 23 5.30 -19.38 -9.90
CA ASN A 23 6.46 -18.52 -10.21
C ASN A 23 6.23 -17.62 -11.43
N THR A 24 5.34 -18.03 -12.34
CA THR A 24 4.86 -17.27 -13.49
C THR A 24 4.36 -15.87 -13.10
N SER A 25 3.55 -15.74 -12.04
CA SER A 25 2.99 -14.43 -11.61
C SER A 25 4.07 -13.43 -11.21
N PHE A 26 5.12 -13.89 -10.51
CA PHE A 26 6.27 -13.08 -10.11
C PHE A 26 7.03 -12.55 -11.32
N PHE A 27 7.40 -13.44 -12.26
CA PHE A 27 8.15 -13.02 -13.44
C PHE A 27 7.32 -12.10 -14.34
N ASP A 28 6.02 -12.35 -14.45
CA ASP A 28 5.12 -11.55 -15.28
C ASP A 28 5.04 -10.10 -14.79
N ILE A 29 4.83 -9.86 -13.49
CA ILE A 29 4.79 -8.49 -12.96
C ILE A 29 6.18 -7.85 -12.93
N GLN A 30 7.23 -8.59 -12.56
CA GLN A 30 8.60 -8.06 -12.50
C GLN A 30 9.04 -7.48 -13.85
N ASN A 31 8.64 -8.12 -14.97
CA ASN A 31 8.96 -7.66 -16.33
C ASN A 31 8.26 -6.35 -16.73
N ARG A 32 7.21 -5.93 -16.03
CA ARG A 32 6.50 -4.66 -16.28
C ARG A 32 7.08 -3.48 -15.48
N LEU A 33 7.92 -3.77 -14.50
CA LEU A 33 8.41 -2.78 -13.55
C LEU A 33 9.79 -2.24 -13.95
N SER A 34 10.14 -1.07 -13.40
CA SER A 34 11.50 -0.54 -13.50
C SER A 34 12.50 -1.45 -12.77
N PRO A 35 13.79 -1.46 -13.19
CA PRO A 35 14.81 -2.30 -12.55
C PRO A 35 15.01 -2.08 -11.05
N SER A 36 14.66 -0.90 -10.53
CA SER A 36 14.77 -0.55 -9.11
C SER A 36 13.54 -0.94 -8.28
N ALA A 37 12.48 -1.45 -8.92
CA ALA A 37 11.30 -1.95 -8.22
C ALA A 37 11.56 -3.37 -7.68
N HIS A 38 10.92 -3.69 -6.56
CA HIS A 38 11.05 -4.99 -5.90
C HIS A 38 9.70 -5.68 -5.82
N VAL A 39 9.70 -7.01 -5.90
CA VAL A 39 8.53 -7.85 -5.67
C VAL A 39 8.89 -8.84 -4.55
N TYR A 40 8.07 -8.87 -3.50
CA TYR A 40 8.23 -9.71 -2.33
C TYR A 40 7.17 -10.80 -2.33
N LEU A 41 7.60 -12.05 -2.12
CA LEU A 41 6.73 -13.21 -2.02
C LEU A 41 6.72 -13.75 -0.58
N PRO A 42 5.59 -14.30 -0.11
CA PRO A 42 5.53 -14.99 1.17
C PRO A 42 6.63 -16.05 1.31
N GLY A 43 7.33 -16.06 2.45
CA GLY A 43 8.44 -16.98 2.72
C GLY A 43 9.81 -16.54 2.16
N CYS A 44 9.88 -15.46 1.37
CA CYS A 44 11.14 -14.88 0.93
C CYS A 44 11.65 -13.80 1.90
N LYS A 45 12.98 -13.60 1.92
CA LYS A 45 13.62 -12.57 2.74
C LYS A 45 13.06 -11.18 2.41
N GLY A 46 12.71 -10.42 3.44
CA GLY A 46 12.18 -9.06 3.32
C GLY A 46 10.66 -8.97 3.20
N PHE A 47 9.95 -10.08 2.98
CA PHE A 47 8.48 -10.05 2.93
C PHE A 47 7.86 -9.59 4.25
N GLU A 48 8.35 -10.12 5.38
CA GLU A 48 7.86 -9.74 6.72
C GLU A 48 8.06 -8.25 7.01
N ASP A 49 9.16 -7.66 6.52
CA ASP A 49 9.46 -6.23 6.74
C ASP A 49 8.42 -5.34 6.04
N VAL A 50 7.98 -5.72 4.84
CA VAL A 50 7.06 -4.91 4.02
C VAL A 50 5.58 -5.12 4.36
N VAL A 51 5.23 -6.24 5.00
CA VAL A 51 3.86 -6.51 5.50
C VAL A 51 3.67 -6.13 6.97
N THR A 52 4.76 -5.81 7.68
CA THR A 52 4.68 -5.33 9.06
C THR A 52 3.85 -4.05 9.15
N ARG A 53 2.89 -4.04 10.08
CA ARG A 53 1.97 -2.93 10.32
C ARG A 53 2.04 -2.46 11.76
N TRP A 54 1.67 -1.20 11.98
CA TRP A 54 1.55 -0.65 13.33
C TRP A 54 0.45 -1.35 14.15
N SER A 55 -0.64 -1.76 13.49
CA SER A 55 -1.76 -2.46 14.14
C SER A 55 -1.86 -3.90 13.67
N MET A 56 -1.96 -4.83 14.63
CA MET A 56 -2.28 -6.24 14.40
C MET A 56 -3.79 -6.51 14.30
N ARG A 57 -4.63 -5.46 14.32
CA ARG A 57 -6.08 -5.59 14.15
C ARG A 57 -6.41 -5.84 12.68
N ASP A 58 -7.22 -6.87 12.41
CA ASP A 58 -7.76 -7.24 11.10
C ASP A 58 -6.67 -7.12 10.01
N VAL A 59 -5.68 -8.01 10.09
CA VAL A 59 -4.48 -7.98 9.23
C VAL A 59 -4.83 -8.47 7.84
N PRO A 60 -4.57 -7.68 6.78
CA PRO A 60 -4.77 -8.12 5.40
C PRO A 60 -3.78 -9.23 5.06
N THR A 61 -4.14 -10.10 4.13
CA THR A 61 -3.22 -11.11 3.61
C THR A 61 -2.84 -10.80 2.17
N PHE A 62 -1.57 -11.02 1.84
CA PHE A 62 -1.00 -10.70 0.54
C PHE A 62 -0.42 -11.93 -0.13
N ARG A 63 -0.76 -12.14 -1.40
CA ARG A 63 -0.10 -13.14 -2.25
C ARG A 63 1.29 -12.68 -2.70
N LEU A 64 1.45 -11.37 -2.87
CA LEU A 64 2.70 -10.71 -3.16
C LEU A 64 2.60 -9.24 -2.76
N VAL A 65 3.76 -8.63 -2.48
CA VAL A 65 3.87 -7.18 -2.28
C VAL A 65 4.80 -6.63 -3.35
N VAL A 66 4.34 -5.65 -4.11
CA VAL A 66 5.17 -4.91 -5.06
C VAL A 66 5.58 -3.59 -4.41
N ALA A 67 6.86 -3.25 -4.55
CA ALA A 67 7.42 -1.97 -4.16
C ALA A 67 7.89 -1.20 -5.41
N PRO A 68 6.99 -0.42 -6.05
CA PRO A 68 7.36 0.43 -7.17
C PRO A 68 8.34 1.53 -6.75
N SER A 69 9.34 1.81 -7.59
CA SER A 69 10.28 2.91 -7.38
C SER A 69 9.93 4.19 -8.13
N ILE A 70 8.92 4.15 -9.02
CA ILE A 70 8.42 5.27 -9.81
C ILE A 70 6.90 5.18 -9.95
N GLU A 71 6.25 6.29 -10.29
CA GLU A 71 4.78 6.39 -10.41
C GLU A 71 4.23 5.41 -11.44
N ASN A 72 4.91 5.23 -12.58
CA ASN A 72 4.48 4.28 -13.60
C ASN A 72 4.44 2.83 -13.09
N GLY A 73 5.31 2.48 -12.14
CA GLY A 73 5.27 1.15 -11.54
C GLY A 73 3.98 0.90 -10.75
N VAL A 74 3.43 1.92 -10.08
CA VAL A 74 2.10 1.82 -9.43
C VAL A 74 1.02 1.54 -10.47
N VAL A 75 1.05 2.24 -11.60
CA VAL A 75 0.11 2.05 -12.71
C VAL A 75 0.16 0.62 -13.23
N GLU A 76 1.35 0.08 -13.46
CA GLU A 76 1.51 -1.29 -13.96
C GLU A 76 1.02 -2.35 -12.96
N VAL A 77 1.21 -2.13 -11.65
CA VAL A 77 0.67 -3.04 -10.63
C VAL A 77 -0.85 -3.01 -10.59
N VAL A 78 -1.48 -1.84 -10.70
CA VAL A 78 -2.94 -1.71 -10.74
C VAL A 78 -3.51 -2.38 -11.99
N LYS A 79 -2.90 -2.17 -13.16
CA LYS A 79 -3.31 -2.86 -14.39
C LYS A 79 -3.19 -4.37 -14.25
N TYR A 80 -2.06 -4.86 -13.75
CA TYR A 80 -1.82 -6.28 -13.52
C TYR A 80 -2.84 -6.89 -12.56
N ALA A 81 -3.15 -6.21 -11.45
CA ALA A 81 -4.17 -6.63 -10.51
C ALA A 81 -5.55 -6.73 -11.17
N ASN A 82 -5.93 -5.73 -11.97
CA ASN A 82 -7.21 -5.71 -12.69
C ASN A 82 -7.29 -6.79 -13.79
N GLU A 83 -6.21 -7.04 -14.53
CA GLU A 83 -6.15 -8.08 -15.56
C GLU A 83 -6.40 -9.48 -15.01
N LEU A 84 -6.01 -9.70 -13.75
CA LEU A 84 -6.13 -10.99 -13.06
C LEU A 84 -7.29 -11.04 -12.06
N ASP A 85 -8.10 -9.98 -11.97
CA ASP A 85 -9.19 -9.82 -11.00
C ASP A 85 -8.74 -10.06 -9.54
N ILE A 86 -7.58 -9.49 -9.19
CA ILE A 86 -6.98 -9.62 -7.86
C ILE A 86 -7.19 -8.32 -7.09
N PRO A 87 -7.76 -8.36 -5.88
CA PRO A 87 -7.90 -7.15 -5.06
C PRO A 87 -6.51 -6.65 -4.64
N PHE A 88 -6.35 -5.34 -4.54
CA PHE A 88 -5.08 -4.73 -4.16
C PHE A 88 -5.26 -3.67 -3.07
N LEU A 89 -4.20 -3.43 -2.32
CA LEU A 89 -4.15 -2.41 -1.27
C LEU A 89 -2.88 -1.58 -1.42
N ALA A 90 -3.03 -0.26 -1.52
CA ALA A 90 -1.90 0.66 -1.43
C ALA A 90 -1.44 0.77 0.04
N VAL A 91 -0.15 0.56 0.26
CA VAL A 91 0.49 0.59 1.58
C VAL A 91 1.50 1.73 1.62
N THR A 92 1.24 2.71 2.47
CA THR A 92 2.14 3.83 2.75
C THR A 92 2.96 3.53 4.02
N GLY A 93 2.73 4.24 5.12
CA GLY A 93 3.43 4.08 6.39
C GLY A 93 2.85 3.01 7.32
N GLY A 94 1.93 2.16 6.86
CA GLY A 94 1.45 0.99 7.63
C GLY A 94 0.61 1.27 8.88
N HIS A 95 0.11 2.50 9.07
CA HIS A 95 -0.62 2.93 10.27
C HIS A 95 -2.16 2.87 10.19
N GLY A 96 -2.73 2.44 9.06
CA GLY A 96 -4.19 2.27 8.95
C GLY A 96 -4.67 1.21 9.95
N ALA A 97 -5.63 1.53 10.83
CA ALA A 97 -6.14 0.65 11.89
C ALA A 97 -7.65 0.40 11.79
N ILE A 98 -8.23 0.62 10.60
CA ILE A 98 -9.64 0.38 10.31
C ILE A 98 -9.87 -1.10 9.95
N THR A 99 -11.03 -1.64 10.32
CA THR A 99 -11.38 -3.05 10.13
C THR A 99 -11.47 -3.44 8.64
N THR A 100 -11.78 -2.49 7.76
CA THR A 100 -11.86 -2.70 6.31
C THR A 100 -10.50 -2.95 5.66
N VAL A 101 -9.38 -2.72 6.34
CA VAL A 101 -8.07 -3.13 5.81
C VAL A 101 -7.99 -4.66 5.77
N GLY A 102 -8.49 -5.34 6.80
CA GLY A 102 -8.44 -6.80 6.90
C GLY A 102 -9.40 -7.54 5.97
N SER A 103 -10.31 -6.84 5.26
CA SER A 103 -11.15 -7.49 4.25
C SER A 103 -10.38 -7.82 2.97
N LEU A 104 -9.15 -7.34 2.82
CA LEU A 104 -8.26 -7.77 1.75
C LEU A 104 -7.65 -9.13 2.11
N GLU A 105 -8.15 -10.18 1.47
CA GLU A 105 -7.60 -11.52 1.58
C GLU A 105 -6.90 -11.90 0.27
N ASP A 106 -5.72 -12.52 0.39
CA ASP A 106 -4.91 -13.01 -0.71
C ASP A 106 -4.72 -11.93 -1.81
N GLY A 107 -4.51 -10.68 -1.45
CA GLY A 107 -4.45 -9.55 -2.39
C GLY A 107 -3.03 -9.18 -2.83
N ILE A 108 -2.89 -8.13 -3.65
CA ILE A 108 -1.61 -7.50 -3.98
C ILE A 108 -1.37 -6.30 -3.07
N GLY A 109 -0.27 -6.31 -2.32
CA GLY A 109 0.20 -5.12 -1.61
C GLY A 109 0.97 -4.21 -2.56
N ILE A 110 0.63 -2.92 -2.61
CA ILE A 110 1.37 -1.91 -3.36
C ILE A 110 2.09 -1.01 -2.37
N TRP A 111 3.32 -1.38 -2.02
CA TRP A 111 4.13 -0.66 -1.04
C TRP A 111 4.83 0.52 -1.68
N VAL A 112 4.30 1.73 -1.48
CA VAL A 112 4.76 2.95 -2.17
C VAL A 112 5.85 3.70 -1.42
N ALA A 113 6.54 3.06 -0.47
CA ALA A 113 7.53 3.72 0.39
C ALA A 113 8.69 4.38 -0.37
N ALA A 114 9.07 3.87 -1.55
CA ALA A 114 10.11 4.48 -2.38
C ALA A 114 9.66 5.78 -3.08
N LEU A 115 8.36 6.09 -3.08
CA LEU A 115 7.81 7.34 -3.61
C LEU A 115 7.77 8.39 -2.48
N ASP A 116 8.92 8.71 -1.90
CA ASP A 116 9.03 9.48 -0.64
C ASP A 116 9.52 10.93 -0.81
N SER A 117 9.61 11.45 -2.04
CA SER A 117 10.20 12.76 -2.29
C SER A 117 9.42 13.92 -1.66
N VAL A 118 10.14 14.93 -1.16
CA VAL A 118 9.59 16.23 -0.72
C VAL A 118 10.26 17.33 -1.52
N LYS A 119 9.54 17.91 -2.48
CA LYS A 119 10.09 18.89 -3.44
C LYS A 119 9.40 20.22 -3.27
N ILE A 120 10.11 21.20 -2.71
CA ILE A 120 9.65 22.58 -2.62
C ILE A 120 9.82 23.22 -4.00
N ASP A 121 8.80 23.94 -4.47
CA ASP A 121 8.87 24.64 -5.76
C ASP A 121 9.90 25.79 -5.73
N ARG A 122 10.26 26.30 -6.90
CA ARG A 122 11.30 27.34 -7.02
C ARG A 122 11.01 28.62 -6.23
N TYR A 123 9.73 28.88 -5.92
CA TYR A 123 9.27 30.06 -5.21
C TYR A 123 8.96 29.81 -3.73
N GLY A 124 9.03 28.56 -3.26
CA GLY A 124 8.69 28.18 -1.90
C GLY A 124 7.22 28.42 -1.52
N SER A 125 6.33 28.38 -2.51
CA SER A 125 4.87 28.52 -2.36
C SER A 125 4.16 27.17 -2.29
N PHE A 126 4.72 26.14 -2.93
CA PHE A 126 4.15 24.79 -2.98
C PHE A 126 5.19 23.74 -2.63
N VAL A 127 4.71 22.61 -2.14
CA VAL A 127 5.51 21.40 -1.94
C VAL A 127 4.82 20.23 -2.61
N THR A 128 5.55 19.51 -3.46
CA THR A 128 5.12 18.21 -3.98
C THR A 128 5.64 17.13 -3.04
N ILE A 129 4.71 16.36 -2.46
CA ILE A 129 5.01 15.29 -1.50
C ILE A 129 4.66 13.95 -2.16
N GLY A 130 5.60 13.02 -2.14
CA GLY A 130 5.41 11.66 -2.63
C GLY A 130 4.47 10.84 -1.73
N GLY A 131 3.75 9.89 -2.32
CA GLY A 131 2.74 9.11 -1.59
C GLY A 131 3.30 8.22 -0.46
N GLY A 132 4.57 7.86 -0.55
CA GLY A 132 5.30 7.09 0.46
C GLY A 132 5.90 7.92 1.58
N THR A 133 5.86 9.25 1.49
CA THR A 133 6.58 10.12 2.43
C THR A 133 6.02 10.02 3.84
N LEU A 134 6.91 9.84 4.82
CA LEU A 134 6.58 9.92 6.24
C LEU A 134 6.48 11.37 6.72
N THR A 135 5.63 11.61 7.71
CA THR A 135 5.44 12.92 8.34
C THR A 135 6.76 13.53 8.81
N LYS A 136 7.70 12.71 9.30
CA LYS A 136 9.05 13.15 9.65
C LYS A 136 9.75 13.87 8.49
N SER A 137 9.85 13.20 7.34
CA SER A 137 10.55 13.75 6.18
C SER A 137 9.92 15.04 5.68
N VAL A 138 8.58 15.15 5.71
CA VAL A 138 7.88 16.40 5.37
C VAL A 138 8.26 17.51 6.35
N THR A 139 8.15 17.22 7.65
CA THR A 139 8.39 18.22 8.71
C THR A 139 9.83 18.71 8.69
N ASP A 140 10.81 17.79 8.65
CA ASP A 140 12.23 18.12 8.64
C ASP A 140 12.62 18.93 7.40
N THR A 141 12.15 18.52 6.22
CA THR A 141 12.47 19.19 4.95
C THR A 141 11.90 20.61 4.91
N LEU A 142 10.64 20.78 5.28
CA LEU A 142 10.00 22.09 5.29
C LEU A 142 10.62 22.99 6.37
N TRP A 143 10.89 22.45 7.55
CA TRP A 143 11.51 23.21 8.64
C TRP A 143 12.89 23.74 8.25
N ALA A 144 13.73 22.91 7.61
CA ALA A 144 15.04 23.33 7.11
C ALA A 144 14.95 24.49 6.07
N ALA A 145 13.82 24.60 5.36
CA ALA A 145 13.54 25.68 4.43
C ALA A 145 12.81 26.88 5.05
N GLY A 146 12.58 26.90 6.37
CA GLY A 146 11.79 27.93 7.05
C GLY A 146 10.30 27.90 6.68
N LYS A 147 9.78 26.71 6.35
CA LYS A 147 8.40 26.45 5.92
C LYS A 147 7.74 25.44 6.86
N GLN A 148 6.42 25.34 6.78
CA GLN A 148 5.63 24.32 7.47
C GLN A 148 4.36 24.05 6.67
N THR A 149 3.76 22.88 6.88
CA THR A 149 2.42 22.51 6.44
C THR A 149 1.71 21.80 7.58
N VAL A 150 0.39 21.69 7.53
CA VAL A 150 -0.36 20.86 8.49
C VAL A 150 0.07 19.40 8.31
N THR A 151 0.38 18.73 9.42
CA THR A 151 0.74 17.31 9.49
C THR A 151 -0.03 16.63 10.63
N GLY A 152 0.04 15.31 10.71
CA GLY A 152 -0.30 14.57 11.93
C GLY A 152 0.78 14.72 13.01
N ILE A 153 0.54 14.13 14.18
CA ILE A 153 1.48 14.22 15.32
C ILE A 153 2.59 13.14 15.23
N GLY A 154 2.26 11.95 14.72
CA GLY A 154 3.20 10.82 14.68
C GLY A 154 4.19 10.93 13.52
N GLU A 155 5.48 11.02 13.83
CA GLU A 155 6.54 11.19 12.82
C GLU A 155 6.67 9.99 11.86
N CYS A 156 6.36 8.78 12.36
CA CYS A 156 6.42 7.52 11.61
C CYS A 156 5.15 7.25 10.79
N THR A 157 4.11 8.09 10.90
CA THR A 157 2.93 7.97 10.06
C THR A 157 3.23 8.50 8.66
N SER A 158 2.57 7.97 7.63
CA SER A 158 2.64 8.59 6.30
C SER A 158 1.96 9.95 6.31
N TYR A 159 2.42 10.90 5.50
CA TYR A 159 1.69 12.14 5.26
C TYR A 159 0.38 11.89 4.50
N LEU A 160 0.42 11.06 3.46
CA LEU A 160 -0.71 10.83 2.55
C LEU A 160 -1.93 10.18 3.22
N GLY A 161 -1.72 9.13 4.03
CA GLY A 161 -2.82 8.36 4.63
C GLY A 161 -3.82 9.21 5.42
N PRO A 162 -3.38 9.92 6.47
CA PRO A 162 -4.23 10.87 7.18
C PRO A 162 -4.72 12.01 6.29
N GLY A 163 -3.90 12.49 5.33
CA GLY A 163 -4.29 13.56 4.41
C GLY A 163 -5.51 13.24 3.55
N LEU A 164 -5.58 12.01 3.01
CA LEU A 164 -6.75 11.54 2.24
C LEU A 164 -8.00 11.36 3.11
N GLY A 165 -7.83 11.20 4.42
CA GLY A 165 -8.92 11.10 5.40
C GLY A 165 -9.25 12.41 6.12
N GLY A 166 -8.72 13.55 5.66
CA GLY A 166 -8.79 14.84 6.35
C GLY A 166 -7.45 15.19 7.00
N GLY A 167 -7.10 14.51 8.09
CA GLY A 167 -5.79 14.61 8.72
C GLY A 167 -5.72 15.72 9.78
N HIS A 168 -5.91 15.31 11.03
CA HIS A 168 -5.86 16.18 12.20
C HIS A 168 -4.44 16.30 12.77
N GLY A 169 -4.11 17.48 13.32
CA GLY A 169 -2.82 17.70 13.98
C GLY A 169 -2.68 19.06 14.65
N ALA A 170 -1.47 19.36 15.13
CA ALA A 170 -1.21 20.51 16.00
C ALA A 170 -1.53 21.87 15.35
N LEU A 171 -1.35 21.97 14.04
CA LEU A 171 -1.55 23.20 13.27
C LEU A 171 -3.01 23.43 12.85
N GLN A 172 -3.91 22.48 13.12
CA GLN A 172 -5.24 22.49 12.52
C GLN A 172 -6.12 23.67 12.93
N GLY A 173 -5.98 24.15 14.17
CA GLY A 173 -6.80 25.26 14.67
C GLY A 173 -6.53 26.58 13.93
N ARG A 174 -5.36 26.69 13.28
CA ARG A 174 -4.97 27.88 12.53
C ARG A 174 -5.04 27.69 11.01
N TYR A 175 -4.69 26.50 10.52
CA TYR A 175 -4.46 26.26 9.09
C TYR A 175 -5.40 25.22 8.47
N GLY A 176 -6.32 24.62 9.23
CA GLY A 176 -7.21 23.57 8.73
C GLY A 176 -6.58 22.18 8.77
N LEU A 177 -7.20 21.21 8.10
CA LEU A 177 -6.71 19.84 8.04
C LEU A 177 -5.57 19.68 7.02
N ILE A 178 -4.92 18.51 7.01
CA ILE A 178 -3.94 18.16 5.97
C ILE A 178 -4.60 18.23 4.58
N SER A 179 -5.85 17.78 4.45
CA SER A 179 -6.63 17.85 3.21
C SER A 179 -6.81 19.27 2.68
N ASP A 180 -6.86 20.25 3.58
CA ASP A 180 -7.07 21.66 3.25
C ASP A 180 -5.79 22.32 2.71
N GLN A 181 -4.65 21.61 2.75
CA GLN A 181 -3.37 22.09 2.23
C GLN A 181 -3.15 21.76 0.74
N SER A 182 -4.09 21.04 0.12
CA SER A 182 -4.00 20.73 -1.31
C SER A 182 -4.24 21.98 -2.14
N SER A 183 -3.37 22.24 -3.11
CA SER A 183 -3.60 23.29 -4.10
C SER A 183 -4.77 22.91 -5.01
N PRO A 184 -5.57 23.88 -5.49
CA PRO A 184 -6.54 23.63 -6.56
C PRO A 184 -5.88 23.14 -7.84
#